data_AF-A0A7V9ZIW8-F1
#
_entry.id   AF-A0A7V9ZIW8-F1
#
_cell.length_a   1.000
_cell.length_b   1.000
_cell.length_c   1.000
_cell.angle_alpha   90.00
_cell.angle_beta   90.00
_cell.angle_gamma   90.00
#
_symmetry.space_group_name_H-M   'P 1'
#
loop_
_entity.id
_entity.type
_entity.pdbx_description
1 polymer ?
#
loop_
_entity_poly.entity_id
_entity_poly.type
_entity_poly.pdbx_seq_one_letter_code
_entity_poly.pdbx_strand_id
1 'polypeptide(L)'
;GDLFVTFRWTTPSDGPLPEPEARAAILADHDGRVDSYGIELQLTNLAETPKEASATITVEAEDGDSITFDAERAGGDCWPEGTVYWDGPDDKGLEAAKLGDGPFRYVVELTLDGREYVGTATWPEDVIKGNEPSAALEFTPDLPAVR
;
A
#
# COMPACT_ATOMS: atom_id res chain seq x y z
N GLY A 1 -30.79 21.87 24.20
CA GLY A 1 -30.17 22.00 25.53
C GLY A 1 -28.85 21.34 25.39
N ASP A 2 -27.82 22.15 25.13
CA ASP A 2 -26.66 21.67 24.38
C ASP A 2 -25.50 21.51 25.37
N LEU A 3 -24.97 20.30 25.46
CA LEU A 3 -23.86 19.95 26.31
C LEU A 3 -22.58 19.94 25.46
N PHE A 4 -21.64 20.82 25.79
CA PHE A 4 -20.28 20.77 25.27
C PHE A 4 -19.37 20.28 26.40
N VAL A 5 -18.61 19.21 26.13
CA VAL A 5 -17.60 18.69 27.06
C VAL A 5 -16.24 18.84 26.40
N THR A 6 -15.30 19.47 27.10
CA THR A 6 -13.90 19.58 26.67
C THR A 6 -13.06 18.65 27.53
N PHE A 7 -12.32 17.75 26.89
CA PHE A 7 -11.34 16.91 27.56
C PHE A 7 -9.94 17.46 27.27
N ARG A 8 -9.13 17.63 28.30
CA ARG A 8 -7.71 17.93 28.14
C ARG A 8 -6.94 16.62 28.31
N TRP A 9 -6.57 16.00 27.19
CA TRP A 9 -5.64 14.88 27.20
C TRP A 9 -4.24 15.43 27.52
N THR A 10 -3.56 14.84 28.51
CA THR A 10 -2.14 15.10 28.77
C THR A 10 -1.41 13.79 28.52
N THR A 11 -0.75 13.66 27.36
CA THR A 11 0.15 12.54 27.11
C THR A 11 1.41 12.77 27.96
N PRO A 12 1.86 11.78 28.75
CA PRO A 12 2.98 11.97 29.68
C PRO A 12 4.34 12.18 28.99
N SER A 13 4.41 11.92 27.69
CA SER A 13 5.56 12.14 26.81
C SER A 13 5.07 12.25 25.38
N ASP A 14 5.65 13.17 24.60
CA ASP A 14 5.56 13.11 23.14
C ASP A 14 6.32 11.85 22.70
N GLY A 15 5.57 10.86 22.21
CA GLY A 15 6.17 9.73 21.49
C GLY A 15 6.68 10.21 20.13
N PRO A 16 7.57 9.46 19.46
CA PRO A 16 7.88 9.76 18.07
C PRO A 16 6.59 9.75 17.25
N LEU A 17 6.48 10.71 16.33
CA LEU A 17 5.40 10.68 15.34
C LEU A 17 5.55 9.40 14.51
N PRO A 18 4.43 8.76 14.12
CA PRO A 18 4.53 7.59 13.26
C PRO A 18 5.11 7.99 11.90
N GLU A 19 6.06 7.20 11.42
CA GLU A 19 6.60 7.33 10.06
C GLU A 19 5.57 6.81 9.04
N PRO A 20 5.58 7.32 7.79
CA PRO A 20 4.77 6.77 6.72
C PRO A 20 5.05 5.29 6.49
N GLU A 21 3.99 4.52 6.31
CA GLU A 21 4.08 3.08 6.00
C GLU A 21 3.29 2.80 4.72
N ALA A 22 3.83 1.90 3.89
CA ALA A 22 3.18 1.46 2.66
C ALA A 22 3.26 -0.05 2.50
N ARG A 23 2.17 -0.65 2.05
CA ARG A 23 2.08 -2.10 1.80
C ARG A 23 1.21 -2.42 0.60
N ALA A 24 1.51 -3.53 -0.08
CA ALA A 24 0.70 -4.06 -1.16
C ALA A 24 0.38 -5.54 -0.94
N ALA A 25 -0.87 -5.93 -1.14
CA ALA A 25 -1.30 -7.32 -1.25
C ALA A 25 -1.78 -7.55 -2.69
N ILE A 26 -1.02 -8.33 -3.45
CA ILE A 26 -1.30 -8.61 -4.87
C ILE A 26 -1.36 -10.12 -5.07
N LEU A 27 -0.28 -10.81 -4.70
CA LEU A 27 -0.18 -12.27 -4.75
C LEU A 27 -0.26 -12.86 -3.35
N ALA A 28 -0.80 -14.06 -3.26
CA ALA A 28 -0.90 -14.82 -2.03
C ALA A 28 -0.43 -16.25 -2.25
N ASP A 29 0.08 -16.87 -1.18
CA ASP A 29 0.29 -18.31 -1.13
C ASP A 29 -1.03 -18.94 -0.70
N HIS A 30 -1.59 -19.79 -1.57
CA HIS A 30 -2.76 -20.59 -1.32
C HIS A 30 -2.36 -22.07 -1.32
N ASP A 31 -1.96 -22.56 -0.15
CA ASP A 31 -1.55 -23.95 0.10
C ASP A 31 -0.38 -24.40 -0.79
N GLY A 32 0.65 -23.55 -0.91
CA GLY A 32 1.85 -23.79 -1.70
C GLY A 32 1.70 -23.50 -3.19
N ARG A 33 0.65 -22.76 -3.58
CA ARG A 33 0.43 -22.29 -4.95
C ARG A 33 0.21 -20.79 -4.96
N VAL A 34 0.80 -20.12 -5.94
CA VAL A 34 0.57 -18.68 -6.16
C VAL A 34 -0.88 -18.48 -6.61
N ASP A 35 -1.56 -17.55 -5.96
CA ASP A 35 -2.93 -17.14 -6.24
C ASP A 35 -3.09 -15.63 -5.95
N SER A 36 -4.29 -15.09 -6.10
CA SER A 36 -4.62 -13.73 -5.67
C SER A 36 -6.05 -13.66 -5.14
N TYR A 37 -6.25 -12.87 -4.08
CA TYR A 37 -7.55 -12.58 -3.49
C TYR A 37 -8.11 -11.20 -3.88
N GLY A 38 -7.41 -10.49 -4.77
CA GLY A 38 -7.66 -9.09 -5.08
C GLY A 38 -6.38 -8.28 -5.03
N ILE A 39 -6.50 -6.99 -5.32
CA ILE A 39 -5.39 -6.04 -5.23
C ILE A 39 -5.67 -5.05 -4.11
N GLU A 40 -4.79 -4.97 -3.12
CA GLU A 40 -4.83 -3.91 -2.12
C GLU A 40 -3.49 -3.17 -2.13
N LEU A 41 -3.55 -1.83 -2.16
CA LEU A 41 -2.40 -0.96 -1.89
C LEU A 41 -2.82 0.03 -0.81
N GLN A 42 -2.00 0.18 0.22
CA GLN A 42 -2.29 1.11 1.31
C GLN A 42 -1.07 1.93 1.67
N LEU A 43 -1.29 3.23 1.81
CA LEU A 43 -0.36 4.17 2.45
C LEU A 43 -1.02 4.70 3.72
N THR A 44 -0.26 4.77 4.82
CA THR A 44 -0.73 5.31 6.10
C THR A 44 0.32 6.23 6.72
N ASN A 45 -0.10 7.02 7.71
CA ASN A 45 0.76 7.95 8.46
C ASN A 45 1.48 9.00 7.57
N LEU A 46 0.91 9.34 6.42
CA LEU A 46 1.40 10.46 5.62
C LEU A 46 1.24 11.78 6.39
N ALA A 47 2.11 12.75 6.09
CA ALA A 47 2.10 14.08 6.70
C ALA A 47 0.75 14.78 6.61
N GLU A 48 0.03 14.53 5.51
CA GLU A 48 -1.32 15.00 5.23
C GLU A 48 -2.02 14.02 4.28
N THR A 49 -3.36 13.98 4.28
CA THR A 49 -4.11 13.23 3.28
C THR A 49 -4.01 13.96 1.93
N PRO A 50 -3.48 13.34 0.87
CA PRO A 50 -3.34 13.97 -0.44
C PRO A 50 -4.70 14.20 -1.09
N LYS A 51 -4.82 15.30 -1.83
CA LYS A 51 -6.06 15.64 -2.58
C LYS A 51 -6.18 14.75 -3.81
N GLU A 52 -5.06 14.56 -4.50
CA GLU A 52 -4.93 13.73 -5.69
C GLU A 52 -3.92 12.62 -5.43
N ALA A 53 -4.31 11.38 -5.73
CA ALA A 53 -3.45 10.22 -5.60
C ALA A 53 -3.76 9.21 -6.71
N SER A 54 -2.72 8.69 -7.36
CA SER A 54 -2.80 7.63 -8.37
C SER A 54 -1.61 6.70 -8.23
N ALA A 55 -1.80 5.42 -8.55
CA ALA A 55 -0.74 4.44 -8.53
C ALA A 55 -0.83 3.53 -9.77
N THR A 56 0.31 3.29 -10.41
CA THR A 56 0.46 2.26 -11.44
C THR A 56 1.36 1.18 -10.87
N ILE A 57 0.92 -0.07 -10.96
CA ILE A 57 1.59 -1.23 -10.36
C ILE A 57 2.10 -2.11 -11.48
N THR A 58 3.37 -2.50 -11.39
CA THR A 58 3.98 -3.55 -12.21
C THR A 58 4.36 -4.74 -11.33
N VAL A 59 3.98 -5.93 -11.77
CA VAL A 59 4.41 -7.20 -11.18
C VAL A 59 5.33 -7.88 -12.17
N GLU A 60 6.58 -8.12 -11.78
CA GLU A 60 7.63 -8.72 -12.60
C GLU A 60 8.00 -10.11 -12.06
N ALA A 61 7.98 -11.12 -12.92
CA ALA A 61 8.52 -12.45 -12.63
C ALA A 61 10.04 -12.50 -12.87
N GLU A 62 10.71 -13.49 -12.30
CA GLU A 62 12.17 -13.65 -12.44
C GLU A 62 12.64 -13.85 -13.89
N ASP A 63 11.80 -14.45 -14.74
CA ASP A 63 12.10 -14.66 -16.16
C ASP A 63 11.93 -13.40 -17.03
N GLY A 64 11.46 -12.30 -16.43
CA GLY A 64 11.25 -11.00 -17.07
C GLY A 64 9.83 -10.79 -17.61
N ASP A 65 8.94 -11.78 -17.54
CA ASP A 65 7.53 -11.56 -17.84
C ASP A 65 6.91 -10.63 -16.80
N SER A 66 6.01 -9.75 -17.23
CA SER A 66 5.41 -8.76 -16.35
C SER A 66 4.01 -8.38 -16.77
N ILE A 67 3.24 -7.89 -15.80
CA ILE A 67 2.00 -7.15 -16.05
C ILE A 67 2.07 -5.78 -15.41
N THR A 68 1.45 -4.79 -16.04
CA THR A 68 1.32 -3.43 -15.52
C THR A 68 -0.15 -3.01 -15.58
N PHE A 69 -0.64 -2.37 -14.53
CA PHE A 69 -2.01 -1.88 -14.44
C PHE A 69 -2.13 -0.67 -13.52
N ASP A 70 -3.14 0.16 -13.76
CA ASP A 70 -3.47 1.26 -12.85
C ASP A 70 -4.31 0.71 -11.69
N ALA A 71 -3.94 1.06 -10.46
CA ALA A 71 -4.67 0.66 -9.27
C ALA A 71 -5.97 1.47 -9.13
N GLU A 72 -7.04 0.83 -8.69
CA GLU A 72 -8.35 1.46 -8.51
C GLU A 72 -8.47 2.07 -7.12
N ARG A 73 -8.63 3.40 -7.06
CA ARG A 73 -8.72 4.11 -5.78
C ARG A 73 -10.02 3.72 -5.07
N ALA A 74 -9.91 3.27 -3.82
CA ALA A 74 -11.06 2.85 -3.05
C ALA A 74 -11.97 4.06 -2.71
N GLY A 75 -13.27 3.91 -2.95
CA GLY A 75 -14.28 4.89 -2.58
C GLY A 75 -14.68 4.75 -1.11
N GLY A 76 -14.24 5.67 -0.24
CA GLY A 76 -14.65 5.70 1.17
C GLY A 76 -14.09 6.90 1.91
N ASP A 77 -14.93 7.56 2.72
CA ASP A 77 -14.60 8.81 3.43
C ASP A 77 -14.16 8.58 4.90
N CYS A 78 -13.99 7.32 5.32
CA CYS A 78 -13.74 6.96 6.72
C CYS A 78 -12.34 6.37 6.96
N TRP A 79 -11.32 6.97 6.32
CA TRP A 79 -9.93 6.64 6.59
C TRP A 79 -9.31 7.61 7.60
N PRO A 80 -8.38 7.17 8.45
CA PRO A 80 -7.56 8.07 9.24
C PRO A 80 -6.87 9.11 8.35
N GLU A 81 -6.60 10.29 8.91
CA GLU A 81 -5.79 11.30 8.21
C GLU A 81 -4.42 10.72 7.81
N GLY A 82 -3.91 11.14 6.64
CA GLY A 82 -2.68 10.61 6.07
C GLY A 82 -2.81 9.20 5.49
N THR A 83 -4.03 8.75 5.17
CA THR A 83 -4.27 7.42 4.57
C THR A 83 -4.75 7.53 3.12
N VAL A 84 -4.22 6.68 2.26
CA VAL A 84 -4.74 6.43 0.91
C VAL A 84 -4.83 4.93 0.68
N TYR A 85 -5.92 4.50 0.05
CA TYR A 85 -6.20 3.09 -0.17
C TYR A 85 -6.69 2.85 -1.61
N TRP A 86 -6.21 1.75 -2.19
CA TRP A 86 -6.64 1.22 -3.47
C TRP A 86 -7.07 -0.23 -3.26
N ASP A 87 -8.15 -0.61 -3.93
CA ASP A 87 -8.83 -1.90 -3.79
C ASP A 87 -9.28 -2.37 -5.16
N GLY A 88 -8.33 -2.96 -5.90
CA GLY A 88 -8.50 -3.40 -7.27
C GLY A 88 -7.50 -2.80 -8.27
N PRO A 89 -7.57 -3.23 -9.53
CA PRO A 89 -8.56 -4.16 -10.08
C PRO A 89 -8.23 -5.64 -9.80
N ASP A 90 -9.19 -6.41 -9.26
CA ASP A 90 -8.97 -7.78 -8.78
C ASP A 90 -8.55 -8.78 -9.87
N ASP A 91 -9.03 -8.59 -11.10
CA ASP A 91 -8.67 -9.46 -12.22
C ASP A 91 -7.18 -9.42 -12.52
N LYS A 92 -6.51 -8.28 -12.22
CA LYS A 92 -5.07 -8.13 -12.40
C LYS A 92 -4.25 -8.90 -11.38
N GLY A 93 -4.75 -9.11 -10.17
CA GLY A 93 -4.13 -10.03 -9.22
C GLY A 93 -4.13 -11.46 -9.76
N LEU A 94 -5.24 -11.91 -10.32
CA LEU A 94 -5.35 -13.25 -10.94
C LEU A 94 -4.55 -13.36 -12.23
N GLU A 95 -4.36 -12.29 -13.00
CA GLU A 95 -3.45 -12.27 -14.15
C GLU A 95 -1.99 -12.35 -13.69
N ALA A 96 -1.59 -11.61 -12.65
CA ALA A 96 -0.25 -11.66 -12.10
C ALA A 96 0.10 -13.07 -11.59
N ALA A 97 -0.85 -13.75 -10.93
CA ALA A 97 -0.64 -15.12 -10.44
C ALA A 97 -0.36 -16.14 -11.57
N LYS A 98 -0.70 -15.82 -12.82
CA LYS A 98 -0.41 -16.68 -13.99
C LYS A 98 1.00 -16.49 -14.54
N LEU A 99 1.76 -15.50 -14.07
CA LEU A 99 3.14 -15.27 -14.50
C LEU A 99 4.09 -16.39 -14.07
N GLY A 100 3.78 -17.12 -12.99
CA GLY A 100 4.58 -18.27 -12.57
C GLY A 100 4.46 -18.58 -11.08
N ASP A 101 5.46 -19.29 -10.54
CA ASP A 101 5.53 -19.67 -9.12
C ASP A 101 6.31 -18.66 -8.25
N GLY A 102 6.83 -17.59 -8.85
CA GLY A 102 7.63 -16.55 -8.17
C GLY A 102 9.12 -16.91 -8.03
N PRO A 103 9.91 -16.05 -7.37
CA PRO A 103 9.51 -14.80 -6.69
C PRO A 103 9.05 -13.71 -7.68
N PHE A 104 8.38 -12.69 -7.15
CA PHE A 104 7.90 -11.56 -7.93
C PHE A 104 8.37 -10.23 -7.36
N ARG A 105 8.80 -9.32 -8.22
CA ARG A 105 9.08 -7.94 -7.84
C ARG A 105 7.86 -7.08 -8.10
N TYR A 106 7.46 -6.30 -7.10
CA TYR A 106 6.46 -5.26 -7.22
C TYR A 106 7.15 -3.92 -7.43
N VAL A 107 6.66 -3.16 -8.41
CA VAL A 107 7.07 -1.77 -8.65
C VAL A 107 5.80 -0.92 -8.67
N VAL A 108 5.75 0.09 -7.80
CA VAL A 108 4.60 0.99 -7.65
C VAL A 108 5.05 2.40 -8.01
N GLU A 109 4.60 2.87 -9.17
CA GLU A 109 4.74 4.27 -9.58
C GLU A 109 3.59 5.07 -8.97
N LEU A 110 3.89 5.86 -7.95
CA LEU A 110 2.93 6.60 -7.15
C LEU A 110 3.03 8.09 -7.42
N THR A 111 1.89 8.75 -7.62
CA THR A 111 1.80 10.21 -7.65
C THR A 111 0.91 10.69 -6.51
N LEU A 112 1.45 11.56 -5.65
CA LEU A 112 0.70 12.25 -4.58
C LEU A 112 0.77 13.76 -4.83
N ASP A 113 -0.38 14.41 -5.05
CA ASP A 113 -0.49 15.86 -5.32
C ASP A 113 0.54 16.36 -6.36
N GLY A 114 0.74 15.58 -7.42
CA GLY A 114 1.67 15.87 -8.52
C GLY A 114 3.14 15.56 -8.25
N ARG A 115 3.50 15.00 -7.10
CA ARG A 115 4.86 14.52 -6.80
C ARG A 115 4.94 13.01 -6.98
N GLU A 116 5.97 12.57 -7.70
CA GLU A 116 6.22 11.17 -8.04
C GLU A 116 7.10 10.46 -7.00
N TYR A 117 6.81 9.19 -6.78
CA TYR A 117 7.52 8.25 -5.92
C TYR A 117 7.53 6.87 -6.57
N VAL A 118 8.57 6.08 -6.30
CA VAL A 118 8.65 4.69 -6.76
C VAL A 118 8.81 3.79 -5.55
N GLY A 119 7.82 2.92 -5.33
CA GLY A 119 7.79 1.91 -4.28
C GLY A 119 8.21 0.56 -4.83
N THR A 120 8.99 -0.22 -4.08
CA THR A 120 9.34 -1.59 -4.45
C THR A 120 9.20 -2.58 -3.31
N ALA A 121 8.85 -3.81 -3.63
CA ALA A 121 8.85 -4.96 -2.74
C ALA A 121 9.15 -6.24 -3.54
N THR A 122 9.58 -7.30 -2.88
CA THR A 122 9.75 -8.64 -3.45
C THR A 122 8.86 -9.60 -2.70
N TRP A 123 7.92 -10.22 -3.40
CA TRP A 123 7.06 -11.25 -2.84
C TRP A 123 7.64 -12.64 -3.11
N PRO A 124 7.67 -13.55 -2.13
CA PRO A 124 7.11 -13.44 -0.78
C PRO A 124 8.08 -12.90 0.28
N GLU A 125 9.29 -12.48 -0.10
CA GLU A 125 10.38 -12.14 0.82
C GLU A 125 10.07 -10.97 1.76
N ASP A 126 9.41 -9.94 1.24
CA ASP A 126 9.03 -8.71 1.96
C ASP A 126 7.61 -8.80 2.55
N VAL A 127 7.00 -9.98 2.56
CA VAL A 127 5.70 -10.20 3.20
C VAL A 127 5.80 -9.92 4.71
N ILE A 128 4.90 -9.08 5.19
CA ILE A 128 4.81 -8.67 6.59
C ILE A 128 4.25 -9.84 7.39
N LYS A 129 5.09 -10.39 8.27
CA LYS A 129 4.72 -11.51 9.13
C LYS A 129 3.52 -11.16 10.03
N GLY A 130 2.47 -11.98 9.97
CA GLY A 130 1.21 -11.75 10.70
C GLY A 130 0.24 -10.79 10.01
N ASN A 131 0.58 -10.33 8.81
CA ASN A 131 -0.27 -9.54 7.94
C ASN A 131 -0.20 -10.05 6.49
N GLU A 132 0.02 -11.36 6.33
CA GLU A 132 -0.03 -12.02 5.03
C GLU A 132 -1.39 -11.76 4.35
N PRO A 133 -1.43 -11.47 3.03
CA PRO A 133 -0.32 -11.54 2.08
C PRO A 133 0.40 -10.20 1.82
N SER A 134 0.21 -9.18 2.66
CA SER A 134 0.76 -7.85 2.40
C SER A 134 2.29 -7.82 2.45
N ALA A 135 2.92 -7.32 1.39
CA ALA A 135 4.34 -7.03 1.32
C ALA A 135 4.62 -5.55 1.65
N ALA A 136 5.67 -5.28 2.42
CA ALA A 136 6.09 -3.92 2.77
C ALA A 136 6.77 -3.27 1.56
N LEU A 137 6.36 -2.05 1.21
CA LEU A 137 6.94 -1.28 0.11
C LEU A 137 7.96 -0.27 0.64
N GLU A 138 9.13 -0.24 0.01
CA GLU A 138 10.12 0.82 0.22
C GLU A 138 10.03 1.85 -0.91
N PHE A 139 9.83 3.13 -0.55
CA PHE A 139 9.66 4.21 -1.53
C PHE A 139 10.91 5.07 -1.68
N THR A 140 11.20 5.47 -2.92
CA THR A 140 12.18 6.52 -3.25
C THR A 140 11.53 7.60 -4.13
N PRO A 141 11.61 8.90 -3.75
CA PRO A 141 12.10 9.40 -2.46
C PRO A 141 11.22 8.92 -1.29
N ASP A 142 11.67 9.16 -0.05
CA ASP A 142 10.86 8.86 1.14
C ASP A 142 9.49 9.56 1.07
N LEU A 143 8.45 8.86 1.53
CA LEU A 143 7.09 9.38 1.65
C LEU A 143 7.04 10.56 2.65
N PRO A 144 6.12 11.52 2.47
CA PRO A 144 6.04 12.69 3.34
C PRO A 144 5.61 12.30 4.76
N ALA A 145 6.49 12.51 5.75
CA ALA A 145 6.25 12.27 7.18
C ALA A 145 5.80 13.54 7.92
N VAL A 146 5.02 13.38 9.00
CA VAL A 146 4.67 14.47 9.92
C VAL A 146 5.95 14.97 10.60
N ARG A 147 6.13 16.29 10.69
CA ARG A 147 7.30 16.94 11.32
C ARG A 147 7.03 17.40 12.74
#